data_AF-A0A920VHE4-F1
#
_entry.id   AF-A0A920VHE4-F1
#
_cell.length_a   1.000
_cell.length_b   1.000
_cell.length_c   1.000
_cell.angle_alpha   90.00
_cell.angle_beta   90.00
_cell.angle_gamma   90.00
#
_symmetry.space_group_name_H-M   'P 1'
#
loop_
_entity.id
_entity.type
_entity.pdbx_description
1 polymer ?
#
loop_
_entity_poly.entity_id
_entity_poly.type
_entity_poly.pdbx_seq_one_letter_code
_entity_poly.pdbx_strand_id
1 'polypeptide(L)'
;MLTSLRQAAQRDDTQCQVIARVGLTLAEAIVSFHEGRFDAAFERLLPARYDVIAIGGSHAQRDLFSLVLTEAALRGNRATDARALLAERIALKPKNPHTWRRYADALELAGDARAAKTARQQCSTLLAA
;
A
#
# COMPACT_ATOMS: atom_id res chain seq x y z
N MET A 1 4.13 17.09 13.29
CA MET A 1 4.78 16.18 12.33
C MET A 1 4.76 16.72 10.91
N LEU A 2 3.61 16.82 10.23
CA LEU A 2 3.55 17.32 8.84
C LEU A 2 4.14 18.72 8.65
N THR A 3 3.87 19.66 9.56
CA THR A 3 4.43 21.01 9.50
C THR A 3 5.96 21.01 9.52
N SER A 4 6.56 20.18 10.38
CA SER A 4 8.01 20.03 10.47
C SER A 4 8.61 19.42 9.21
N LEU A 5 7.93 18.43 8.60
CA LEU A 5 8.35 17.84 7.32
C LEU A 5 8.25 18.85 6.16
N ARG A 6 7.20 19.67 6.12
CA ARG A 6 7.07 20.74 5.12
C ARG A 6 8.16 21.80 5.26
N GLN A 7 8.53 22.16 6.49
CA GLN A 7 9.63 23.09 6.76
C GLN A 7 11.00 22.49 6.39
N ALA A 8 11.23 21.22 6.70
CA ALA A 8 12.45 20.52 6.29
C ALA A 8 12.56 20.41 4.76
N ALA A 9 11.43 20.22 4.07
CA ALA A 9 11.39 20.13 2.61
C ALA A 9 11.81 21.42 1.88
N GLN A 10 11.90 22.55 2.59
CA GLN A 10 12.27 23.86 2.04
C GLN A 10 13.76 24.18 2.20
N ARG A 11 14.56 23.28 2.82
CA ARG A 11 15.98 23.50 3.10
C ARG A 11 16.86 22.83 2.04
N ASP A 12 17.96 23.49 1.68
CA ASP A 12 18.84 23.07 0.57
C ASP A 12 20.04 22.23 1.07
N ASP A 13 19.76 21.11 1.72
CA ASP A 13 20.76 20.09 2.08
C ASP A 13 20.39 18.72 1.49
N THR A 14 21.39 17.85 1.28
CA THR A 14 21.24 16.58 0.53
C THR A 14 20.28 15.58 1.18
N GLN A 15 20.16 15.60 2.52
CA GLN A 15 19.18 14.79 3.25
C GLN A 15 17.78 15.42 3.17
N CYS A 16 17.69 16.75 3.18
CA CYS A 16 16.46 17.50 3.00
C CYS A 16 15.87 17.29 1.61
N GLN A 17 16.65 17.08 0.54
CA GLN A 17 16.10 16.80 -0.79
C GLN A 17 15.36 15.44 -0.90
N VAL A 18 15.85 14.39 -0.20
CA VAL A 18 15.18 13.08 -0.15
C VAL A 18 13.94 13.13 0.76
N ILE A 19 14.06 13.78 1.92
CA ILE A 19 12.94 14.04 2.84
C ILE A 19 11.86 14.89 2.17
N ALA A 20 12.26 15.92 1.41
CA ALA A 20 11.38 16.83 0.68
C ALA A 20 10.53 16.09 -0.36
N ARG A 21 11.17 15.18 -1.10
CA ARG A 21 10.53 14.56 -2.27
C ARG A 21 9.68 13.34 -1.92
N VAL A 22 10.22 12.43 -1.11
CA VAL A 22 9.54 11.15 -0.80
C VAL A 22 8.93 11.19 0.60
N GLY A 23 9.67 11.67 1.61
CA GLY A 23 9.22 11.69 3.00
C GLY A 23 7.92 12.48 3.20
N LEU A 24 7.81 13.68 2.62
CA LEU A 24 6.59 14.49 2.68
C LEU A 24 5.41 13.80 1.97
N THR A 25 5.63 13.28 0.75
CA THR A 25 4.61 12.55 -0.02
C THR A 25 4.03 11.38 0.77
N LEU A 26 4.90 10.58 1.39
CA LEU A 26 4.49 9.44 2.22
C LEU A 26 3.71 9.91 3.44
N ALA A 27 4.17 10.94 4.16
CA ALA A 27 3.47 11.45 5.33
C ALA A 27 2.08 12.02 4.98
N GLU A 28 1.95 12.74 3.88
CA GLU A 28 0.67 13.27 3.40
C GLU A 28 -0.28 12.17 2.94
N ALA A 29 0.25 11.09 2.36
CA ALA A 29 -0.55 9.93 2.02
C ALA A 29 -1.08 9.22 3.27
N ILE A 30 -0.26 9.04 4.32
CA ILE A 30 -0.71 8.46 5.58
C ILE A 30 -1.80 9.30 6.24
N VAL A 31 -1.67 10.63 6.24
CA VAL A 31 -2.72 11.52 6.76
C VAL A 31 -4.00 11.42 5.92
N SER A 32 -3.89 11.40 4.59
CA SER A 32 -5.04 11.21 3.72
C SER A 32 -5.74 9.86 3.98
N PHE A 33 -4.96 8.80 4.20
CA PHE A 33 -5.49 7.48 4.54
C PHE A 33 -6.21 7.48 5.89
N HIS A 34 -5.62 8.10 6.90
CA HIS A 34 -6.20 8.22 8.25
C HIS A 34 -7.53 8.99 8.25
N GLU A 35 -7.63 10.03 7.43
CA GLU A 35 -8.84 10.85 7.26
C GLU A 35 -9.92 10.19 6.37
N GLY A 36 -9.69 8.95 5.92
CA GLY A 36 -10.63 8.23 5.04
C GLY A 36 -10.60 8.70 3.58
N ARG A 37 -9.67 9.57 3.20
CA ARG A 37 -9.45 10.04 1.82
C ARG A 37 -8.60 9.02 1.06
N PHE A 38 -9.15 7.82 0.86
CA PHE A 38 -8.41 6.66 0.34
C PHE A 38 -7.88 6.86 -1.08
N ASP A 39 -8.66 7.44 -2.00
CA ASP A 39 -8.18 7.79 -3.34
C ASP A 39 -7.00 8.76 -3.29
N ALA A 40 -7.08 9.78 -2.44
CA ALA A 40 -6.02 10.77 -2.28
C ALA A 40 -4.74 10.15 -1.70
N ALA A 41 -4.86 9.13 -0.84
CA ALA A 41 -3.73 8.36 -0.34
C ALA A 41 -3.13 7.46 -1.43
N PHE A 42 -3.99 6.78 -2.20
CA PHE A 42 -3.58 5.91 -3.31
C PHE A 42 -2.80 6.68 -4.38
N GLU A 43 -3.34 7.81 -4.86
CA GLU A 43 -2.71 8.64 -5.89
C GLU A 43 -1.36 9.23 -5.47
N ARG A 44 -1.14 9.41 -4.16
CA ARG A 44 0.17 9.84 -3.62
C ARG A 44 1.15 8.68 -3.48
N LEU A 45 0.68 7.51 -3.04
CA LEU A 45 1.54 6.35 -2.79
C LEU A 45 1.95 5.63 -4.06
N LEU A 46 1.06 5.51 -5.04
CA LEU A 46 1.30 4.71 -6.24
C LEU A 46 2.55 5.17 -7.02
N PRO A 47 2.78 6.48 -7.24
CA PRO A 47 4.00 6.97 -7.90
C PRO A 47 5.25 6.79 -7.04
N ALA A 48 5.12 6.93 -5.71
CA ALA A 48 6.24 6.86 -4.77
C ALA A 48 6.63 5.43 -4.37
N ARG A 49 5.89 4.39 -4.81
CA ARG A 49 5.99 3.02 -4.28
C ARG A 49 7.38 2.39 -4.38
N TYR A 50 8.16 2.74 -5.40
CA TYR A 50 9.53 2.24 -5.58
C TYR A 50 10.57 3.14 -4.91
N ASP A 51 10.23 4.42 -4.69
CA ASP A 51 11.10 5.41 -4.07
C ASP A 51 11.10 5.32 -2.54
N VAL A 52 10.22 4.52 -1.94
CA VAL A 52 10.17 4.23 -0.48
C VAL A 52 11.53 3.72 0.04
N ILE A 53 12.39 3.15 -0.80
CA ILE A 53 13.74 2.77 -0.37
C ILE A 53 14.59 3.97 0.07
N ALA A 54 14.35 5.15 -0.51
CA ALA A 54 15.13 6.36 -0.27
C ALA A 54 14.95 6.90 1.17
N ILE A 55 13.84 6.60 1.84
CA ILE A 55 13.60 7.02 3.23
C ILE A 55 14.33 6.12 4.26
N GLY A 56 15.09 5.10 3.81
CA GLY A 56 15.79 4.17 4.69
C GLY A 56 14.85 3.21 5.42
N GLY A 57 15.20 2.82 6.65
CA GLY A 57 14.45 1.86 7.47
C GLY A 57 14.68 0.39 7.13
N SER A 58 13.94 -0.50 7.80
CA SER A 58 13.97 -1.94 7.53
C SER A 58 13.03 -2.33 6.39
N HIS A 59 13.22 -3.51 5.80
CA HIS A 59 12.27 -4.06 4.83
C HIS A 59 10.84 -4.14 5.37
N ALA A 60 10.69 -4.52 6.65
CA ALA A 60 9.38 -4.59 7.30
C ALA A 60 8.73 -3.21 7.44
N GLN A 61 9.50 -2.18 7.80
CA GLN A 61 9.00 -0.80 7.89
C GLN A 61 8.56 -0.28 6.53
N ARG A 62 9.33 -0.53 5.47
CA ARG A 62 8.98 -0.12 4.11
C ARG A 62 7.78 -0.88 3.56
N ASP A 63 7.60 -2.15 3.91
CA ASP A 63 6.45 -2.98 3.49
C ASP A 63 5.11 -2.39 3.96
N LEU A 64 5.10 -1.59 5.03
CA LEU A 64 3.90 -0.89 5.50
C LEU A 64 3.33 0.05 4.43
N PHE A 65 4.16 0.74 3.65
CA PHE A 65 3.66 1.64 2.60
C PHE A 65 2.97 0.87 1.47
N SER A 66 3.50 -0.31 1.10
CA SER A 66 2.84 -1.20 0.13
C SER A 66 1.52 -1.75 0.66
N LEU A 67 1.44 -2.04 1.96
CA LEU A 67 0.20 -2.46 2.62
C LEU A 67 -0.84 -1.33 2.65
N VAL A 68 -0.42 -0.10 2.99
CA VAL A 68 -1.31 1.07 2.98
C VAL A 68 -1.80 1.37 1.56
N LEU A 69 -0.92 1.31 0.56
CA LEU A 69 -1.28 1.49 -0.85
C LEU A 69 -2.37 0.48 -1.28
N THR A 70 -2.18 -0.78 -0.91
CA THR A 70 -3.15 -1.85 -1.21
C THR A 70 -4.48 -1.63 -0.51
N GLU A 71 -4.47 -1.29 0.78
CA GLU A 71 -5.68 -1.04 1.55
C GLU A 71 -6.40 0.23 1.08
N ALA A 72 -5.66 1.26 0.63
CA ALA A 72 -6.21 2.47 0.03
C ALA A 72 -6.95 2.14 -1.27
N ALA A 73 -6.41 1.26 -2.11
CA ALA A 73 -7.07 0.79 -3.31
C ALA A 73 -8.38 0.05 -3.00
N LEU A 74 -8.35 -0.87 -2.02
CA LEU A 74 -9.54 -1.62 -1.58
C LEU A 74 -10.64 -0.69 -1.06
N ARG A 75 -10.28 0.22 -0.14
CA ARG A 75 -11.26 1.14 0.49
C ARG A 75 -11.70 2.29 -0.42
N GLY A 76 -10.88 2.64 -1.41
CA GLY A 76 -11.23 3.58 -2.48
C GLY A 76 -12.05 2.96 -3.62
N ASN A 77 -12.53 1.73 -3.46
CA ASN A 77 -13.31 1.02 -4.47
C ASN A 77 -12.56 0.80 -5.81
N ARG A 78 -11.22 0.77 -5.79
CA ARG A 78 -10.34 0.59 -6.96
C ARG A 78 -10.04 -0.88 -7.21
N ALA A 79 -11.06 -1.62 -7.66
CA ALA A 79 -10.98 -3.07 -7.81
C ALA A 79 -9.80 -3.55 -8.67
N THR A 80 -9.59 -2.92 -9.85
CA THR A 80 -8.52 -3.32 -10.77
C THR A 80 -7.13 -3.07 -10.18
N ASP A 81 -6.92 -1.92 -9.54
CA ASP A 81 -5.64 -1.58 -8.91
C ASP A 81 -5.35 -2.47 -7.71
N ALA A 82 -6.35 -2.68 -6.84
CA ALA A 82 -6.22 -3.55 -5.68
C ALA A 82 -5.88 -4.99 -6.11
N ARG A 83 -6.57 -5.51 -7.13
CA ARG A 83 -6.32 -6.84 -7.69
C ARG A 83 -4.89 -6.97 -8.21
N ALA A 84 -4.41 -5.99 -8.97
CA ALA A 84 -3.05 -6.01 -9.53
C ALA A 84 -1.98 -6.00 -8.42
N LEU A 85 -2.08 -5.07 -7.48
CA LEU A 85 -1.12 -4.94 -6.36
C LEU A 85 -1.07 -6.20 -5.48
N LEU A 86 -2.23 -6.81 -5.22
CA LEU A 86 -2.33 -8.04 -4.44
C LEU A 86 -1.80 -9.26 -5.20
N ALA A 87 -2.01 -9.33 -6.52
CA ALA A 87 -1.42 -10.38 -7.35
C ALA A 87 0.11 -10.32 -7.35
N GLU A 88 0.69 -9.12 -7.48
CA GLU A 88 2.15 -8.90 -7.32
C GLU A 88 2.63 -9.39 -5.95
N ARG A 89 1.89 -9.04 -4.88
CA ARG A 89 2.24 -9.47 -3.52
C ARG A 89 2.13 -10.98 -3.34
N ILE A 90 1.15 -11.64 -3.95
CA ILE A 90 1.02 -13.11 -3.94
C ILE A 90 2.22 -13.76 -4.62
N ALA A 91 2.66 -13.23 -5.76
CA ALA A 91 3.83 -13.75 -6.47
C ALA A 91 5.10 -13.69 -5.58
N LEU A 92 5.25 -12.62 -4.80
CA LEU A 92 6.39 -12.45 -3.87
C LEU A 92 6.24 -13.24 -2.56
N LYS A 93 5.03 -13.36 -2.02
CA LYS A 93 4.74 -13.96 -0.71
C LYS A 93 3.57 -14.95 -0.81
N PRO A 94 3.71 -16.06 -1.57
CA PRO A 94 2.59 -16.94 -1.91
C PRO A 94 1.99 -17.68 -0.71
N LYS A 95 2.76 -17.83 0.38
CA LYS A 95 2.32 -18.49 1.61
C LYS A 95 1.72 -17.53 2.65
N ASN A 96 1.46 -16.28 2.30
CA ASN A 96 0.87 -15.31 3.24
C ASN A 96 -0.67 -15.36 3.17
N PRO A 97 -1.37 -15.93 4.17
CA PRO A 97 -2.83 -16.05 4.15
C PRO A 97 -3.55 -14.70 4.14
N HIS A 98 -2.99 -13.67 4.80
CA HIS A 98 -3.61 -12.35 4.82
C HIS A 98 -3.66 -11.70 3.43
N THR A 99 -2.62 -11.90 2.61
CA THR A 99 -2.62 -11.41 1.22
C THR A 99 -3.72 -12.09 0.42
N TRP A 100 -3.90 -13.42 0.56
CA TRP A 100 -4.97 -14.15 -0.13
C TRP A 100 -6.37 -13.70 0.28
N ARG A 101 -6.58 -13.43 1.58
CA ARG A 101 -7.84 -12.86 2.06
C ARG A 101 -8.15 -11.52 1.40
N ARG A 102 -7.17 -10.60 1.38
CA ARG A 102 -7.34 -9.30 0.72
C ARG A 102 -7.54 -9.42 -0.78
N TYR A 103 -6.89 -10.38 -1.43
CA TYR A 103 -7.08 -10.65 -2.85
C TYR A 103 -8.50 -11.11 -3.16
N ALA A 104 -9.11 -11.92 -2.28
CA ALA A 104 -10.52 -12.24 -2.39
C ALA A 104 -11.41 -10.99 -2.29
N ASP A 105 -11.13 -10.09 -1.33
CA ASP A 105 -11.87 -8.82 -1.20
C ASP A 105 -11.80 -8.00 -2.50
N ALA A 106 -10.63 -7.91 -3.14
CA ALA A 106 -10.45 -7.21 -4.42
C ALA A 106 -11.21 -7.88 -5.59
N LEU A 107 -11.26 -9.22 -5.61
CA LEU A 107 -11.99 -9.97 -6.64
C LEU A 107 -13.50 -9.82 -6.50
N GLU A 108 -14.03 -9.77 -5.28
CA GLU A 108 -15.45 -9.46 -5.05
C GLU A 108 -15.79 -8.05 -5.47
N LEU A 109 -14.93 -7.08 -5.15
CA LEU A 109 -15.06 -5.70 -5.59
C LEU A 109 -15.12 -5.59 -7.12
N ALA A 110 -14.40 -6.46 -7.82
CA ALA A 110 -14.41 -6.57 -9.27
C ALA A 110 -15.60 -7.38 -9.83
N GLY A 111 -16.47 -7.93 -8.99
CA GLY A 111 -17.60 -8.78 -9.38
C GLY A 111 -17.25 -10.24 -9.70
N ASP A 112 -16.01 -10.68 -9.45
CA ASP A 112 -15.58 -12.06 -9.70
C ASP A 112 -15.72 -12.94 -8.44
N ALA A 113 -16.97 -13.27 -8.12
CA ALA A 113 -17.31 -14.07 -6.95
C ALA A 113 -16.68 -15.48 -6.98
N ARG A 114 -16.50 -16.05 -8.18
CA ARG A 114 -15.89 -17.38 -8.34
C ARG A 114 -14.43 -17.35 -7.95
N ALA A 115 -13.65 -16.42 -8.51
CA ALA A 115 -12.24 -16.29 -8.18
C ALA A 115 -12.05 -15.90 -6.70
N ALA A 116 -12.92 -15.03 -6.16
CA ALA A 116 -12.88 -14.66 -4.75
C ALA A 116 -13.04 -15.87 -3.82
N LYS A 117 -13.97 -16.78 -4.12
CA LYS A 117 -14.14 -18.03 -3.36
C LYS A 117 -12.88 -18.89 -3.38
N THR A 118 -12.24 -19.03 -4.55
CA THR A 118 -10.97 -19.75 -4.68
C THR A 118 -9.86 -19.11 -3.86
N ALA A 119 -9.72 -17.78 -3.89
CA ALA A 119 -8.72 -17.07 -3.11
C ALA A 119 -8.95 -17.23 -1.58
N ARG A 120 -10.21 -17.24 -1.12
CA ARG A 120 -10.53 -17.55 0.29
C ARG A 120 -10.17 -18.97 0.67
N GLN A 121 -10.45 -19.93 -0.21
CA GLN A 121 -10.08 -21.32 0.04
C GLN A 121 -8.56 -21.46 0.24
N GLN A 122 -7.77 -20.78 -0.60
CA GLN A 122 -6.32 -20.74 -0.46
C GLN A 122 -5.87 -20.12 0.87
N CYS A 123 -6.52 -19.03 1.31
CA CYS A 123 -6.29 -18.45 2.63
C CYS A 123 -6.55 -19.48 3.75
N SER A 124 -7.69 -20.17 3.71
CA SER A 124 -8.04 -21.18 4.73
C SER A 124 -7.06 -22.34 4.76
N THR A 125 -6.64 -22.83 3.59
CA THR A 125 -5.64 -23.90 3.48
C THR A 125 -4.30 -23.49 4.09
N LEU A 126 -3.84 -22.27 3.85
CA LEU A 126 -2.58 -21.77 4.41
C LEU A 126 -2.64 -21.53 5.93
N LEU A 127 -3.82 -21.26 6.49
CA LEU A 127 -4.02 -21.11 7.94
C LEU A 127 -4.11 -22.45 8.67
N ALA A 128 -4.46 -23.52 7.95
CA ALA A 128 -4.59 -24.87 8.49
C ALA A 128 -3.30 -25.71 8.39
N ALA A 129 -2.26 -25.18 7.73
CA ALA A 129 -0.95 -25.82 7.55
C ALA A 129 0.03 -25.39 8.65
#